data_AF-A0A7Y6UK86-F1
#
_entry.id   AF-A0A7Y6UK86-F1
#
_cell.length_a   1.000
_cell.length_b   1.000
_cell.length_c   1.000
_cell.angle_alpha   90.00
_cell.angle_beta   90.00
_cell.angle_gamma   90.00
#
_symmetry.space_group_name_H-M   'P 1'
#
loop_
_entity.id
_entity.type
_entity.pdbx_description
1 polymer ?
#
loop_
_entity_poly.entity_id
_entity_poly.type
_entity_poly.pdbx_seq_one_letter_code
_entity_poly.pdbx_strand_id
1 'polypeptide(L)'
;MSRTSLAFLVLALGACSSSDNGPLLPDGCEGGACSFCSAEVWGGKSPTAGTDVVIPAGKTVVVDCAAEAHKVTVEAGGLLFASRESSSTLTLHGNLVVYGSVDYGTPEARIPDGVTAEIIFTGMHDEDYVGTKTVWDGNETSMSVDTPMEIVDGDVGLWVMKSGKLAAAGQVKRAWSKLTASAGPGDPTFDVDDASGWKVGDRIALTPSAPLSVESELRMTFDESTLAAVDGSSLTLAAAPAVVHDGCDDCVRRAEAANLTRNVVIRSADATAHAHIMVAEQGLAQLDSVELRWLGPVRNCSAEDGFSEPARRAPLYFHQQRDASAESFVRHVAIWGAGQHFIALEQSNGVEVTDVAGYDTHGFGFLLFYDNTGCGTRCQDRTKASSGTVFDHVLAAKVGVPDRTDGCLRIGHRHAGIVVSGGESSGARDSVAVGVGWDGDGDDIAGFQWAEGGSGRPADFTFSGNVSHDNVGHGALIWTNNE
;
A
#
# COMPACT_ATOMS: atom_id res chain seq x y z
N MET A 1 22.00 -85.11 7.96
CA MET A 1 22.87 -83.92 7.82
C MET A 1 22.12 -82.90 6.97
N SER A 2 21.44 -81.96 7.62
CA SER A 2 20.82 -80.79 6.98
C SER A 2 21.47 -79.57 7.62
N ARG A 3 22.12 -78.72 6.81
CA ARG A 3 22.74 -77.47 7.26
C ARG A 3 22.05 -76.31 6.57
N THR A 4 21.21 -75.64 7.35
CA THR A 4 20.60 -74.34 7.07
C THR A 4 21.69 -73.27 7.07
N SER A 5 21.81 -72.49 5.99
CA SER A 5 22.68 -71.30 5.96
C SER A 5 21.86 -70.07 6.34
N LEU A 6 22.26 -69.40 7.40
CA LEU A 6 21.70 -68.14 7.89
C LEU A 6 22.55 -67.00 7.33
N ALA A 7 21.98 -66.15 6.47
CA ALA A 7 22.63 -64.94 5.98
C ALA A 7 22.37 -63.80 6.97
N PHE A 8 23.43 -63.27 7.59
CA PHE A 8 23.40 -62.08 8.41
C PHE A 8 23.42 -60.84 7.51
N LEU A 9 22.30 -60.12 7.46
CA LEU A 9 22.21 -58.78 6.87
C LEU A 9 22.68 -57.77 7.93
N VAL A 10 23.85 -57.17 7.73
CA VAL A 10 24.32 -56.04 8.55
C VAL A 10 23.61 -54.79 8.06
N LEU A 11 22.60 -54.32 8.81
CA LEU A 11 22.05 -52.98 8.63
C LEU A 11 23.10 -51.97 9.13
N ALA A 12 23.68 -51.21 8.22
CA ALA A 12 24.36 -49.97 8.55
C ALA A 12 23.28 -48.96 8.98
N LEU A 13 23.25 -48.62 10.28
CA LEU A 13 22.53 -47.47 10.80
C LEU A 13 23.21 -46.21 10.24
N GLY A 14 22.70 -45.72 9.11
CA GLY A 14 22.95 -44.35 8.68
C GLY A 14 22.38 -43.42 9.74
N ALA A 15 23.24 -42.63 10.38
CA ALA A 15 22.80 -41.52 11.20
C ALA A 15 22.06 -40.54 10.29
N CYS A 16 20.72 -40.52 10.38
CA CYS A 16 19.94 -39.39 9.91
C CYS A 16 20.34 -38.21 10.79
N SER A 17 21.13 -37.28 10.25
CA SER A 17 21.19 -35.93 10.80
C SER A 17 19.79 -35.34 10.68
N SER A 18 19.09 -35.18 11.79
CA SER A 18 17.94 -34.30 11.85
C SER A 18 18.43 -32.92 11.42
N SER A 19 18.00 -32.45 10.24
CA SER A 19 18.12 -31.05 9.93
C SER A 19 17.25 -30.31 10.95
N ASP A 20 17.88 -29.46 11.77
CA ASP A 20 17.19 -28.45 12.57
C ASP A 20 16.38 -27.57 11.61
N ASN A 21 15.12 -27.94 11.36
CA ASN A 21 14.19 -27.28 10.44
C ASN A 21 13.31 -26.24 11.17
N GLY A 22 13.71 -25.81 12.37
CA GLY A 22 13.02 -24.74 13.10
C GLY A 22 13.45 -23.36 12.61
N PRO A 23 12.67 -22.31 12.91
CA PRO A 23 13.10 -20.95 12.63
C PRO A 23 14.40 -20.63 13.37
N LEU A 24 15.27 -19.84 12.73
CA LEU A 24 16.47 -19.30 13.37
C LEU A 24 16.10 -18.18 14.34
N LEU A 25 16.74 -18.21 15.50
CA LEU A 25 16.64 -17.21 16.55
C LEU A 25 17.99 -16.50 16.67
N PRO A 26 18.01 -15.19 16.97
CA PRO A 26 19.27 -14.48 17.18
C PRO A 26 19.91 -14.90 18.52
N ASP A 27 21.14 -15.40 18.44
CA ASP A 27 22.03 -15.66 19.56
C ASP A 27 22.65 -14.34 20.07
N GLY A 28 22.56 -14.10 21.38
CA GLY A 28 22.99 -12.82 21.98
C GLY A 28 22.01 -11.67 21.74
N CYS A 29 22.50 -10.43 21.59
CA CYS A 29 21.67 -9.23 21.34
C CYS A 29 20.83 -8.73 22.54
N GLU A 30 21.04 -9.26 23.75
CA GLU A 30 20.47 -8.65 24.95
C GLU A 30 21.19 -7.31 25.23
N GLY A 31 20.46 -6.20 25.16
CA GLY A 31 20.99 -4.88 25.50
C GLY A 31 21.85 -4.22 24.41
N GLY A 32 21.82 -4.73 23.17
CA GLY A 32 22.50 -4.14 22.02
C GLY A 32 21.96 -4.66 20.68
N ALA A 33 22.23 -3.94 19.58
CA ALA A 33 21.82 -4.34 18.24
C ALA A 33 22.80 -5.34 17.62
N CYS A 34 22.28 -6.41 17.02
CA CYS A 34 23.04 -7.39 16.26
C CYS A 34 22.77 -7.27 14.76
N SER A 35 23.80 -7.41 13.93
CA SER A 35 23.63 -7.44 12.47
C SER A 35 22.87 -8.68 12.02
N PHE A 36 21.84 -8.48 11.19
CA PHE A 36 21.12 -9.55 10.49
C PHE A 36 22.05 -10.37 9.60
N CYS A 37 23.17 -9.79 9.16
CA CYS A 37 24.07 -10.40 8.20
C CYS A 37 25.22 -11.17 8.85
N SER A 38 25.35 -11.08 10.17
CA SER A 38 26.36 -11.81 10.94
C SER A 38 25.93 -13.26 11.14
N ALA A 39 26.67 -14.23 10.59
CA ALA A 39 26.35 -15.65 10.75
C ALA A 39 26.39 -16.08 12.23
N GLU A 40 27.26 -15.45 13.03
CA GLU A 40 27.39 -15.71 14.47
C GLU A 40 26.12 -15.36 15.25
N VAL A 41 25.34 -14.38 14.78
CA VAL A 41 24.03 -14.05 15.35
C VAL A 41 23.04 -15.18 15.14
N TRP A 42 23.25 -16.06 14.17
CA TRP A 42 22.29 -17.09 13.77
C TRP A 42 22.86 -18.50 13.97
N GLY A 43 23.60 -18.73 15.07
CA GLY A 43 24.20 -20.03 15.38
C GLY A 43 25.23 -20.51 14.36
N GLY A 44 25.86 -19.59 13.63
CA GLY A 44 26.84 -19.85 12.57
C GLY A 44 26.24 -20.07 11.18
N LYS A 45 24.94 -19.84 10.97
CA LYS A 45 24.27 -20.01 9.68
C LYS A 45 23.51 -18.74 9.28
N SER A 46 24.00 -18.01 8.29
CA SER A 46 23.27 -16.84 7.75
C SER A 46 21.88 -17.25 7.23
N PRO A 47 20.82 -16.45 7.49
CA PRO A 47 19.52 -16.62 6.87
C PRO A 47 19.61 -16.60 5.34
N THR A 48 18.72 -17.37 4.70
CA THR A 48 18.61 -17.51 3.24
C THR A 48 17.15 -17.50 2.81
N ALA A 49 16.88 -17.49 1.50
CA ALA A 49 15.54 -17.58 0.92
C ALA A 49 14.62 -18.69 1.48
N GLY A 50 15.17 -19.77 2.03
CA GLY A 50 14.41 -20.87 2.63
C GLY A 50 14.38 -20.88 4.17
N THR A 51 14.86 -19.81 4.81
CA THR A 51 15.05 -19.75 6.26
C THR A 51 14.00 -18.86 6.93
N ASP A 52 13.26 -19.43 7.87
CA ASP A 52 12.40 -18.66 8.76
C ASP A 52 13.22 -18.06 9.90
N VAL A 53 12.95 -16.81 10.25
CA VAL A 53 13.62 -16.07 11.31
C VAL A 53 12.59 -15.59 12.32
N VAL A 54 12.90 -15.72 13.61
CA VAL A 54 12.10 -15.19 14.72
C VAL A 54 12.98 -14.26 15.56
N ILE A 55 12.50 -13.04 15.81
CA ILE A 55 13.14 -12.05 16.68
C ILE A 55 12.31 -11.96 17.97
N PRO A 56 12.73 -12.64 19.06
CA PRO A 56 11.95 -12.73 20.28
C PRO A 56 12.07 -11.48 21.15
N ALA A 57 11.28 -11.45 22.23
CA ALA A 57 11.29 -10.38 23.22
C ALA A 57 12.70 -10.06 23.74
N GLY A 58 13.06 -8.78 23.80
CA GLY A 58 14.34 -8.30 24.33
C GLY A 58 15.51 -8.39 23.35
N LYS A 59 15.29 -8.90 22.13
CA LYS A 59 16.30 -8.94 21.07
C LYS A 59 16.10 -7.77 20.10
N THR A 60 17.22 -7.21 19.64
CA THR A 60 17.26 -6.15 18.63
C THR A 60 18.17 -6.55 17.49
N VAL A 61 17.64 -6.59 16.28
CA VAL A 61 18.38 -6.96 15.05
C VAL A 61 18.37 -5.79 14.07
N VAL A 62 19.53 -5.44 13.54
CA VAL A 62 19.71 -4.42 12.52
C VAL A 62 19.87 -5.05 11.13
N VAL A 63 19.13 -4.57 10.14
CA VAL A 63 19.38 -4.86 8.73
C VAL A 63 20.38 -3.83 8.22
N ASP A 64 21.62 -4.24 8.03
CA ASP A 64 22.76 -3.37 7.69
C ASP A 64 23.49 -3.79 6.41
N CYS A 65 22.93 -4.75 5.67
CA CYS A 65 23.45 -5.24 4.40
C CYS A 65 22.30 -5.68 3.46
N ALA A 66 22.64 -6.36 2.35
CA ALA A 66 21.69 -7.13 1.57
C ALA A 66 21.36 -8.47 2.27
N ALA A 67 20.31 -8.46 3.08
CA ALA A 67 19.77 -9.58 3.83
C ALA A 67 18.67 -10.32 3.05
N GLU A 68 18.51 -11.61 3.34
CA GLU A 68 17.49 -12.46 2.73
C GLU A 68 16.93 -13.47 3.75
N ALA A 69 15.62 -13.72 3.71
CA ALA A 69 14.95 -14.75 4.51
C ALA A 69 13.70 -15.27 3.78
N HIS A 70 13.16 -16.42 4.20
CA HIS A 70 11.81 -16.83 3.79
C HIS A 70 10.77 -15.98 4.53
N LYS A 71 10.64 -16.19 5.84
CA LYS A 71 9.72 -15.47 6.73
C LYS A 71 10.51 -14.79 7.84
N VAL A 72 10.08 -13.59 8.25
CA VAL A 72 10.59 -12.93 9.46
C VAL A 72 9.42 -12.67 10.39
N THR A 73 9.50 -13.14 11.64
CA THR A 73 8.52 -12.86 12.69
C THR A 73 9.19 -12.04 13.79
N VAL A 74 8.70 -10.83 14.03
CA VAL A 74 9.11 -9.99 15.15
C VAL A 74 8.09 -10.17 16.27
N GLU A 75 8.43 -10.93 17.30
CA GLU A 75 7.54 -11.18 18.43
C GLU A 75 7.37 -9.92 19.30
N ALA A 76 6.34 -9.92 20.16
CA ALA A 76 6.12 -8.83 21.10
C ALA A 76 7.38 -8.56 21.94
N GLY A 77 7.84 -7.30 21.95
CA GLY A 77 9.07 -6.88 22.62
C GLY A 77 10.37 -7.14 21.85
N GLY A 78 10.31 -7.74 20.66
CA GLY A 78 11.41 -7.80 19.70
C GLY A 78 11.46 -6.56 18.81
N LEU A 79 12.64 -6.25 18.29
CA LEU A 79 12.88 -5.12 17.38
C LEU A 79 13.70 -5.54 16.16
N LEU A 80 13.18 -5.28 14.97
CA LEU A 80 13.91 -5.28 13.70
C LEU A 80 14.04 -3.84 13.22
N PHE A 81 15.23 -3.35 12.89
CA PHE A 81 15.37 -1.99 12.38
C PHE A 81 16.39 -1.90 11.24
N ALA A 82 16.22 -0.94 10.33
CA ALA A 82 17.17 -0.69 9.26
C ALA A 82 18.35 0.16 9.74
N SER A 83 19.55 -0.12 9.24
CA SER A 83 20.73 0.70 9.49
C SER A 83 20.49 2.16 9.11
N ARG A 84 21.05 3.07 9.91
CA ARG A 84 21.10 4.50 9.58
C ARG A 84 22.42 4.91 8.94
N GLU A 85 23.38 3.99 8.91
CA GLU A 85 24.76 4.27 8.47
C GLU A 85 25.09 3.63 7.13
N SER A 86 24.37 2.58 6.76
CA SER A 86 24.59 1.80 5.54
C SER A 86 23.28 1.54 4.83
N SER A 87 23.31 1.60 3.49
CA SER A 87 22.19 1.13 2.69
C SER A 87 21.97 -0.36 2.91
N SER A 88 20.71 -0.76 3.03
CA SER A 88 20.33 -2.13 3.37
C SER A 88 19.09 -2.57 2.61
N THR A 89 19.01 -3.86 2.32
CA THR A 89 17.81 -4.49 1.74
C THR A 89 17.45 -5.73 2.54
N LEU A 90 16.17 -5.94 2.82
CA LEU A 90 15.65 -7.21 3.33
C LEU A 90 14.74 -7.84 2.27
N THR A 91 15.23 -8.89 1.61
CA THR A 91 14.45 -9.67 0.65
C THR A 91 13.74 -10.82 1.36
N LEU A 92 12.43 -10.93 1.16
CA LEU A 92 11.56 -11.93 1.77
C LEU A 92 10.86 -12.77 0.70
N HIS A 93 10.90 -14.08 0.87
CA HIS A 93 10.21 -15.06 0.02
C HIS A 93 8.86 -15.50 0.62
N GLY A 94 8.40 -14.76 1.62
CA GLY A 94 7.22 -15.04 2.44
C GLY A 94 6.91 -13.82 3.32
N ASN A 95 6.26 -14.05 4.45
CA ASN A 95 5.71 -12.95 5.26
C ASN A 95 6.72 -12.25 6.17
N LEU A 96 6.54 -10.93 6.35
CA LEU A 96 7.04 -10.19 7.51
C LEU A 96 5.89 -10.04 8.51
N VAL A 97 5.97 -10.72 9.64
CA VAL A 97 4.94 -10.68 10.69
C VAL A 97 5.45 -9.85 11.87
N VAL A 98 4.72 -8.80 12.24
CA VAL A 98 5.11 -7.82 13.25
C VAL A 98 4.12 -7.85 14.41
N TYR A 99 4.52 -8.48 15.51
CA TYR A 99 3.88 -8.36 16.82
C TYR A 99 4.66 -7.42 17.77
N GLY A 100 5.96 -7.26 17.53
CA GLY A 100 6.86 -6.31 18.20
C GLY A 100 6.98 -5.00 17.43
N SER A 101 8.20 -4.64 17.04
CA SER A 101 8.46 -3.39 16.31
C SER A 101 9.36 -3.58 15.10
N VAL A 102 8.98 -2.95 14.00
CA VAL A 102 9.82 -2.74 12.82
C VAL A 102 10.11 -1.25 12.69
N ASP A 103 11.39 -0.87 12.61
CA ASP A 103 11.84 0.52 12.52
C ASP A 103 12.75 0.76 11.29
N TYR A 104 12.13 1.16 10.19
CA TYR A 104 12.80 1.61 8.95
C TYR A 104 12.85 3.15 8.89
N GLY A 105 12.90 3.81 10.05
CA GLY A 105 12.85 5.27 10.18
C GLY A 105 11.71 5.67 11.11
N THR A 106 11.95 6.67 11.95
CA THR A 106 10.87 7.44 12.60
C THR A 106 11.01 8.91 12.21
N PRO A 107 9.96 9.75 12.34
CA PRO A 107 10.08 11.18 12.08
C PRO A 107 11.23 11.87 12.84
N GLU A 108 11.57 11.36 14.03
CA GLU A 108 12.67 11.85 14.89
C GLU A 108 14.03 11.26 14.51
N ALA A 109 14.06 10.09 13.87
CA ALA A 109 15.26 9.32 13.53
C ALA A 109 15.14 8.70 12.12
N ARG A 110 15.03 9.56 11.12
CA ARG A 110 14.82 9.20 9.70
C ARG A 110 16.01 8.46 9.10
N ILE A 111 15.77 7.68 8.04
CA ILE A 111 16.85 7.20 7.18
C ILE A 111 17.50 8.42 6.51
N PRO A 112 18.81 8.67 6.70
CA PRO A 112 19.47 9.88 6.23
C PRO A 112 19.60 9.92 4.71
N ASP A 113 19.88 11.12 4.19
CA ASP A 113 20.20 11.29 2.79
C ASP A 113 21.45 10.49 2.38
N GLY A 114 21.42 9.89 1.19
CA GLY A 114 22.48 8.99 0.72
C GLY A 114 22.44 7.57 1.29
N VAL A 115 21.52 7.27 2.20
CA VAL A 115 21.24 5.90 2.69
C VAL A 115 19.86 5.46 2.21
N THR A 116 19.77 4.19 1.80
CA THR A 116 18.53 3.54 1.36
C THR A 116 18.19 2.36 2.25
N ALA A 117 16.91 2.20 2.59
CA ALA A 117 16.41 1.06 3.34
C ALA A 117 15.23 0.44 2.59
N GLU A 118 15.39 -0.79 2.09
CA GLU A 118 14.36 -1.46 1.30
C GLU A 118 13.87 -2.76 1.95
N ILE A 119 12.57 -2.98 1.93
CA ILE A 119 11.94 -4.30 2.12
C ILE A 119 11.43 -4.75 0.74
N ILE A 120 11.84 -5.94 0.32
CA ILE A 120 11.50 -6.50 -0.99
C ILE A 120 10.80 -7.84 -0.77
N PHE A 121 9.58 -7.99 -1.27
CA PHE A 121 8.88 -9.27 -1.33
C PHE A 121 9.05 -9.91 -2.70
N THR A 122 9.26 -11.22 -2.76
CA THR A 122 9.47 -11.96 -4.01
C THR A 122 8.94 -13.38 -3.93
N GLY A 123 8.78 -14.03 -5.08
CA GLY A 123 8.42 -15.45 -5.16
C GLY A 123 6.95 -15.75 -4.89
N MET A 124 6.10 -14.73 -4.82
CA MET A 124 4.65 -14.89 -4.76
C MET A 124 4.00 -14.73 -6.14
N HIS A 125 2.74 -15.17 -6.21
CA HIS A 125 1.88 -15.03 -7.37
C HIS A 125 0.52 -14.50 -6.91
N ASP A 126 -0.03 -13.49 -7.57
CA ASP A 126 -1.28 -12.85 -7.12
C ASP A 126 -2.46 -13.82 -7.13
N GLU A 127 -2.47 -14.79 -8.05
CA GLU A 127 -3.51 -15.83 -8.14
C GLU A 127 -3.56 -16.78 -6.93
N ASP A 128 -2.46 -16.87 -6.16
CA ASP A 128 -2.37 -17.74 -4.98
C ASP A 128 -2.99 -17.09 -3.74
N TYR A 129 -3.29 -15.79 -3.78
CA TYR A 129 -3.86 -15.08 -2.64
C TYR A 129 -5.28 -15.57 -2.34
N VAL A 130 -5.50 -15.87 -1.07
CA VAL A 130 -6.79 -16.31 -0.52
C VAL A 130 -7.64 -15.10 -0.12
N GLY A 131 -7.01 -14.06 0.43
CA GLY A 131 -7.70 -12.91 0.97
C GLY A 131 -8.44 -13.22 2.28
N THR A 132 -9.16 -12.21 2.79
CA THR A 132 -10.01 -12.36 3.98
C THR A 132 -11.44 -12.00 3.61
N LYS A 133 -12.25 -13.02 3.32
CA LYS A 133 -13.63 -12.87 2.85
C LYS A 133 -14.56 -12.37 3.94
N THR A 134 -15.59 -11.63 3.52
CA THR A 134 -16.68 -11.20 4.40
C THR A 134 -17.43 -12.40 4.97
N VAL A 135 -17.76 -12.33 6.25
CA VAL A 135 -18.69 -13.26 6.89
C VAL A 135 -20.13 -12.84 6.58
N TRP A 136 -20.82 -13.60 5.72
CA TRP A 136 -22.24 -13.41 5.38
C TRP A 136 -23.07 -14.55 5.96
N ASP A 137 -24.12 -14.22 6.73
CA ASP A 137 -24.95 -15.20 7.45
C ASP A 137 -26.18 -15.67 6.65
N GLY A 138 -26.37 -15.19 5.42
CA GLY A 138 -27.51 -15.54 4.58
C GLY A 138 -28.68 -14.56 4.64
N ASN A 139 -28.65 -13.55 5.53
CA ASN A 139 -29.81 -12.72 5.83
C ASN A 139 -29.60 -11.23 5.54
N GLU A 140 -30.34 -10.70 4.56
CA GLU A 140 -30.26 -9.31 4.08
C GLU A 140 -30.70 -8.23 5.09
N THR A 141 -31.15 -8.61 6.28
CA THR A 141 -31.48 -7.68 7.38
C THR A 141 -30.52 -7.78 8.57
N SER A 142 -29.45 -8.55 8.46
CA SER A 142 -28.49 -8.76 9.55
C SER A 142 -27.63 -7.51 9.80
N MET A 143 -26.95 -7.43 10.93
CA MET A 143 -25.96 -6.39 11.18
C MET A 143 -24.66 -6.74 10.44
N SER A 144 -23.80 -5.76 10.16
CA SER A 144 -22.47 -6.11 9.67
C SER A 144 -21.70 -6.91 10.74
N VAL A 145 -20.96 -7.92 10.30
CA VAL A 145 -20.19 -8.80 11.19
C VAL A 145 -18.71 -8.43 11.06
N ASP A 146 -18.07 -8.18 12.20
CA ASP A 146 -16.63 -7.97 12.21
C ASP A 146 -15.92 -9.24 11.73
N THR A 147 -14.95 -9.08 10.85
CA THR A 147 -14.23 -10.19 10.24
C THR A 147 -12.86 -10.29 10.92
N PRO A 148 -12.56 -11.34 11.70
CA PRO A 148 -11.23 -11.46 12.31
C PRO A 148 -10.15 -11.55 11.24
N MET A 149 -9.03 -10.85 11.45
CA MET A 149 -7.87 -10.95 10.57
C MET A 149 -6.94 -12.06 11.05
N GLU A 150 -6.66 -13.00 10.16
CA GLU A 150 -5.70 -14.08 10.37
C GLU A 150 -4.59 -13.97 9.31
N ILE A 151 -3.36 -14.30 9.72
CA ILE A 151 -2.24 -14.35 8.78
C ILE A 151 -2.40 -15.59 7.94
N VAL A 152 -2.40 -15.41 6.62
CA VAL A 152 -2.40 -16.49 5.64
C VAL A 152 -0.99 -16.61 5.08
N ASP A 153 -0.36 -17.77 5.21
CA ASP A 153 1.05 -17.95 4.82
C ASP A 153 1.28 -17.69 3.31
N GLY A 154 0.30 -18.00 2.46
CA GLY A 154 0.36 -17.75 1.01
C GLY A 154 0.01 -16.31 0.59
N ASP A 155 -0.60 -15.53 1.46
CA ASP A 155 -0.85 -14.11 1.20
C ASP A 155 0.39 -13.32 1.63
N VAL A 156 1.39 -13.29 0.75
CA VAL A 156 2.71 -12.74 1.05
C VAL A 156 2.64 -11.22 1.28
N GLY A 157 3.17 -10.76 2.39
CA GLY A 157 3.23 -9.34 2.70
C GLY A 157 3.72 -9.01 4.10
N LEU A 158 3.50 -7.76 4.48
CA LEU A 158 3.80 -7.21 5.79
C LEU A 158 2.53 -7.20 6.65
N TRP A 159 2.55 -7.93 7.75
CA TRP A 159 1.43 -8.08 8.68
C TRP A 159 1.74 -7.41 10.00
N VAL A 160 1.12 -6.27 10.28
CA VAL A 160 1.18 -5.58 11.58
C VAL A 160 -0.04 -6.01 12.40
N MET A 161 0.18 -6.91 13.35
CA MET A 161 -0.86 -7.62 14.08
C MET A 161 -0.74 -7.38 15.58
N LYS A 162 -1.79 -7.69 16.35
CA LYS A 162 -1.84 -7.50 17.81
C LYS A 162 -1.47 -6.06 18.16
N SER A 163 -0.43 -5.85 18.96
CA SER A 163 0.11 -4.53 19.33
C SER A 163 1.37 -4.17 18.55
N GLY A 164 1.58 -4.78 17.39
CA GLY A 164 2.76 -4.57 16.55
C GLY A 164 2.84 -3.13 16.03
N LYS A 165 4.06 -2.66 15.78
CA LYS A 165 4.31 -1.33 15.25
C LYS A 165 5.24 -1.38 14.04
N LEU A 166 4.79 -0.81 12.93
CA LEU A 166 5.62 -0.47 11.78
C LEU A 166 5.88 1.04 11.79
N ALA A 167 7.14 1.43 11.93
CA ALA A 167 7.60 2.78 11.68
C ALA A 167 8.54 2.77 10.46
N ALA A 168 8.30 3.67 9.52
CA ALA A 168 9.20 3.90 8.39
C ALA A 168 9.21 5.39 8.04
N ALA A 169 10.40 5.98 7.98
CA ALA A 169 10.54 7.40 7.72
C ALA A 169 11.79 7.73 6.91
N GLY A 170 11.57 8.18 5.68
CA GLY A 170 12.62 8.66 4.78
C GLY A 170 12.88 10.16 4.90
N GLN A 171 13.70 10.68 3.99
CA GLN A 171 13.88 12.12 3.82
C GLN A 171 12.57 12.77 3.40
N VAL A 172 12.21 13.88 4.07
CA VAL A 172 10.94 14.58 3.80
C VAL A 172 10.91 15.10 2.37
N LYS A 173 9.86 14.73 1.63
CA LYS A 173 9.60 15.22 0.28
C LYS A 173 8.12 15.51 0.11
N ARG A 174 7.77 16.65 -0.48
CA ARG A 174 6.42 16.90 -0.96
C ARG A 174 6.00 15.76 -1.90
N ALA A 175 4.85 15.13 -1.69
CA ALA A 175 4.50 13.95 -2.48
C ALA A 175 4.07 14.31 -3.90
N TRP A 176 3.36 15.41 -4.05
CA TRP A 176 2.93 15.93 -5.35
C TRP A 176 2.66 17.43 -5.26
N SER A 177 2.55 18.07 -6.42
CA SER A 177 2.35 19.51 -6.51
C SER A 177 1.61 19.88 -7.79
N LYS A 178 0.95 21.04 -7.81
CA LYS A 178 0.24 21.54 -9.01
C LYS A 178 1.18 22.37 -9.87
N LEU A 179 1.05 22.27 -11.19
CA LEU A 179 1.87 23.02 -12.13
C LEU A 179 1.47 24.50 -12.16
N THR A 180 2.44 25.40 -12.03
CA THR A 180 2.29 26.85 -12.20
C THR A 180 2.71 27.31 -13.59
N ALA A 181 3.65 26.59 -14.22
CA ALA A 181 4.02 26.74 -15.62
C ALA A 181 3.91 25.40 -16.37
N SER A 182 3.54 25.46 -17.64
CA SER A 182 3.24 24.27 -18.45
C SER A 182 4.51 23.55 -18.89
N ALA A 183 4.39 22.23 -19.11
CA ALA A 183 5.39 21.40 -19.77
C ALA A 183 4.83 20.86 -21.10
N GLY A 184 5.67 20.46 -22.05
CA GLY A 184 5.16 19.83 -23.27
C GLY A 184 6.21 19.34 -24.27
N PRO A 185 5.80 18.95 -25.49
CA PRO A 185 6.71 18.43 -26.50
C PRO A 185 7.85 19.39 -26.82
N GLY A 186 9.08 18.93 -26.61
CA GLY A 186 10.29 19.73 -26.81
C GLY A 186 10.58 20.76 -25.71
N ASP A 187 9.70 20.91 -24.72
CA ASP A 187 9.89 21.74 -23.54
C ASP A 187 9.81 20.90 -22.25
N PRO A 188 10.97 20.47 -21.71
CA PRO A 188 11.02 19.66 -20.50
C PRO A 188 10.91 20.48 -19.22
N THR A 189 10.81 21.81 -19.31
CA THR A 189 10.81 22.70 -18.13
C THR A 189 9.39 22.98 -17.69
N PHE A 190 9.17 22.98 -16.38
CA PHE A 190 7.89 23.31 -15.78
C PHE A 190 8.11 23.85 -14.37
N ASP A 191 7.10 24.56 -13.86
CA ASP A 191 7.12 25.09 -12.50
C ASP A 191 5.97 24.46 -11.71
N VAL A 192 6.15 24.33 -10.40
CA VAL A 192 5.10 23.85 -9.47
C VAL A 192 4.89 24.80 -8.29
N ASP A 193 3.79 24.66 -7.57
CA ASP A 193 3.53 25.45 -6.35
C ASP A 193 4.61 25.21 -5.28
N ASP A 194 4.98 23.95 -5.06
CA ASP A 194 5.94 23.51 -4.04
C ASP A 194 6.68 22.23 -4.47
N ALA A 195 8.01 22.29 -4.57
CA ALA A 195 8.90 21.16 -4.87
C ALA A 195 9.79 20.78 -3.68
N SER A 196 9.37 21.10 -2.44
CA SER A 196 10.18 20.89 -1.23
C SER A 196 10.69 19.45 -1.12
N GLY A 197 12.00 19.31 -1.03
CA GLY A 197 12.70 18.04 -0.89
C GLY A 197 12.93 17.27 -2.20
N TRP A 198 12.44 17.75 -3.34
CA TRP A 198 12.65 17.12 -4.65
C TRP A 198 14.13 17.26 -5.07
N LYS A 199 14.65 16.24 -5.76
CA LYS A 199 16.06 16.18 -6.17
C LYS A 199 16.20 15.70 -7.61
N VAL A 200 17.32 16.07 -8.23
CA VAL A 200 17.76 15.48 -9.50
C VAL A 200 17.79 13.95 -9.36
N GLY A 201 17.25 13.25 -10.35
CA GLY A 201 17.09 11.81 -10.37
C GLY A 201 15.74 11.31 -9.85
N ASP A 202 14.95 12.13 -9.16
CA ASP A 202 13.60 11.73 -8.73
C ASP A 202 12.71 11.44 -9.94
N ARG A 203 11.92 10.37 -9.85
CA ARG A 203 10.91 10.00 -10.84
C ARG A 203 9.66 10.87 -10.64
N ILE A 204 9.23 11.50 -11.72
CA ILE A 204 8.06 12.36 -11.79
C ILE A 204 7.05 11.77 -12.77
N ALA A 205 5.77 11.77 -12.38
CA ALA A 205 4.64 11.56 -13.26
C ALA A 205 3.86 12.87 -13.40
N LEU A 206 3.55 13.27 -14.64
CA LEU A 206 2.72 14.43 -14.96
C LEU A 206 1.31 13.97 -15.33
N THR A 207 0.29 14.62 -14.75
CA THR A 207 -1.11 14.27 -14.96
C THR A 207 -1.70 14.93 -16.21
N PRO A 208 -2.68 14.33 -16.88
CA PRO A 208 -3.34 14.94 -18.04
C PRO A 208 -4.04 16.26 -17.68
N SER A 209 -4.04 17.22 -18.60
CA SER A 209 -4.80 18.48 -18.46
C SER A 209 -5.66 18.83 -19.68
N ALA A 210 -5.58 18.02 -20.73
CA ALA A 210 -6.09 18.41 -22.04
C ALA A 210 -7.61 18.66 -22.03
N PRO A 211 -8.13 19.68 -22.72
CA PRO A 211 -9.55 20.01 -22.68
C PRO A 211 -10.43 18.91 -23.29
N LEU A 212 -11.73 18.87 -22.93
CA LEU A 212 -12.62 17.81 -23.41
C LEU A 212 -12.76 17.74 -24.94
N SER A 213 -12.41 18.83 -25.64
CA SER A 213 -12.47 19.00 -27.09
C SER A 213 -11.34 18.32 -27.87
N VAL A 214 -10.27 17.86 -27.20
CA VAL A 214 -9.22 17.08 -27.85
C VAL A 214 -9.56 15.58 -27.86
N GLU A 215 -8.91 14.84 -28.76
CA GLU A 215 -9.07 13.39 -28.90
C GLU A 215 -8.87 12.65 -27.58
N SER A 216 -9.67 11.61 -27.33
CA SER A 216 -9.74 10.90 -26.05
C SER A 216 -8.40 10.30 -25.60
N GLU A 217 -7.57 9.85 -26.54
CA GLU A 217 -6.24 9.29 -26.27
C GLU A 217 -5.31 10.32 -25.61
N LEU A 218 -5.38 11.58 -26.06
CA LEU A 218 -4.56 12.67 -25.50
C LEU A 218 -5.09 13.15 -24.13
N ARG A 219 -6.37 12.92 -23.84
CA ARG A 219 -7.00 13.35 -22.58
C ARG A 219 -6.61 12.53 -21.36
N MET A 220 -6.13 11.31 -21.58
CA MET A 220 -5.76 10.39 -20.50
C MET A 220 -4.26 10.05 -20.53
N THR A 221 -3.45 10.84 -21.24
CA THR A 221 -2.00 10.61 -21.34
C THR A 221 -1.28 11.17 -20.12
N PHE A 222 -0.56 10.28 -19.43
CA PHE A 222 0.41 10.61 -18.39
C PHE A 222 1.81 10.54 -19.01
N ASP A 223 2.69 11.46 -18.63
CA ASP A 223 4.11 11.40 -18.97
C ASP A 223 4.95 11.12 -17.72
N GLU A 224 5.91 10.20 -17.85
CA GLU A 224 6.87 9.88 -16.80
C GLU A 224 8.29 10.20 -17.24
N SER A 225 9.06 10.84 -16.37
CA SER A 225 10.49 11.08 -16.58
C SER A 225 11.20 11.22 -15.23
N THR A 226 12.53 11.31 -15.23
CA THR A 226 13.30 11.75 -14.07
C THR A 226 13.59 13.25 -14.15
N LEU A 227 13.85 13.88 -13.00
CA LEU A 227 14.35 15.25 -12.93
C LEU A 227 15.83 15.31 -13.34
N ALA A 228 16.15 16.12 -14.34
CA ALA A 228 17.52 16.46 -14.74
C ALA A 228 18.06 17.69 -14.02
N ALA A 229 17.18 18.64 -13.63
CA ALA A 229 17.54 19.82 -12.86
C ALA A 229 16.40 20.23 -11.90
N VAL A 230 16.78 20.86 -10.79
CA VAL A 230 15.89 21.42 -9.77
C VAL A 230 16.45 22.78 -9.35
N ASP A 231 15.69 23.85 -9.54
CA ASP A 231 15.99 25.21 -9.08
C ASP A 231 14.77 25.80 -8.36
N GLY A 232 14.72 25.60 -7.04
CA GLY A 232 13.52 25.91 -6.25
C GLY A 232 12.32 25.12 -6.75
N SER A 233 11.29 25.83 -7.21
CA SER A 233 10.08 25.24 -7.80
C SER A 233 10.13 25.09 -9.33
N SER A 234 11.22 25.51 -9.98
CA SER A 234 11.43 25.32 -11.41
C SER A 234 12.19 24.02 -11.66
N LEU A 235 11.64 23.18 -12.52
CA LEU A 235 12.03 21.79 -12.67
C LEU A 235 12.29 21.49 -14.15
N THR A 236 13.25 20.62 -14.43
CA THR A 236 13.54 20.17 -15.78
C THR A 236 13.55 18.65 -15.84
N LEU A 237 12.72 18.06 -16.71
CA LEU A 237 12.71 16.63 -16.97
C LEU A 237 13.89 16.21 -17.86
N ALA A 238 14.37 14.98 -17.66
CA ALA A 238 15.39 14.37 -18.51
C ALA A 238 14.89 14.08 -19.94
N ALA A 239 13.60 13.80 -20.09
CA ALA A 239 12.90 13.72 -21.36
C ALA A 239 11.72 14.70 -21.37
N ALA A 240 11.56 15.44 -22.46
CA ALA A 240 10.39 16.31 -22.63
C ALA A 240 9.11 15.46 -22.74
N PRO A 241 7.97 15.93 -22.18
CA PRO A 241 6.69 15.23 -22.28
C PRO A 241 6.26 14.95 -23.72
N ALA A 242 5.52 13.87 -23.92
CA ALA A 242 4.90 13.54 -25.20
C ALA A 242 3.68 14.42 -25.50
N VAL A 243 3.00 14.94 -24.47
CA VAL A 243 1.85 15.83 -24.60
C VAL A 243 2.02 17.09 -23.74
N VAL A 244 1.15 18.08 -23.95
CA VAL A 244 1.14 19.29 -23.12
C VAL A 244 0.49 18.98 -21.77
N HIS A 245 1.12 19.45 -20.70
CA HIS A 245 0.61 19.46 -19.34
C HIS A 245 0.49 20.92 -18.89
N ASP A 246 -0.74 21.41 -18.80
CA ASP A 246 -1.02 22.83 -18.55
C ASP A 246 -0.73 23.21 -17.10
N GLY A 247 0.12 24.21 -16.92
CA GLY A 247 0.36 24.89 -15.66
C GLY A 247 -0.24 26.30 -15.65
N CYS A 248 -0.71 26.73 -14.49
CA CYS A 248 -1.31 28.05 -14.30
C CYS A 248 -1.39 28.40 -12.81
N ASP A 249 -0.99 29.60 -12.41
CA ASP A 249 -0.92 30.02 -11.00
C ASP A 249 -2.27 30.08 -10.26
N ASP A 250 -3.37 30.42 -10.95
CA ASP A 250 -4.68 30.68 -10.35
C ASP A 250 -5.81 29.80 -10.90
N CYS A 251 -5.48 28.82 -11.75
CA CYS A 251 -6.45 27.91 -12.33
C CYS A 251 -6.79 26.76 -11.37
N VAL A 252 -8.08 26.44 -11.28
CA VAL A 252 -8.55 25.27 -10.53
C VAL A 252 -8.15 23.97 -11.23
N ARG A 253 -8.35 23.90 -12.56
CA ARG A 253 -7.93 22.76 -13.39
C ARG A 253 -6.59 23.11 -14.05
N ARG A 254 -5.59 22.30 -13.75
CA ARG A 254 -4.21 22.33 -14.25
C ARG A 254 -3.62 20.94 -14.00
N ALA A 255 -2.47 20.64 -14.60
CA ALA A 255 -1.78 19.39 -14.34
C ALA A 255 -1.14 19.39 -12.94
N GLU A 256 -0.85 18.20 -12.45
CA GLU A 256 -0.08 17.90 -11.26
C GLU A 256 1.19 17.15 -11.63
N ALA A 257 2.22 17.28 -10.79
CA ALA A 257 3.43 16.49 -10.81
C ALA A 257 3.51 15.67 -9.53
N ALA A 258 3.55 14.34 -9.65
CA ALA A 258 3.76 13.41 -8.54
C ALA A 258 5.24 13.02 -8.45
N ASN A 259 5.86 13.18 -7.28
CA ASN A 259 7.22 12.69 -7.02
C ASN A 259 7.16 11.29 -6.39
N LEU A 260 7.56 10.30 -7.17
CA LEU A 260 7.42 8.88 -6.86
C LEU A 260 8.62 8.26 -6.15
N THR A 261 9.68 9.04 -5.85
CA THR A 261 10.96 8.52 -5.35
C THR A 261 11.17 8.79 -3.87
N ARG A 262 11.40 7.74 -3.07
CA ARG A 262 11.83 7.86 -1.66
C ARG A 262 13.05 6.98 -1.38
N ASN A 263 13.77 7.27 -0.30
CA ASN A 263 14.92 6.46 0.12
C ASN A 263 14.55 5.31 1.08
N VAL A 264 13.29 5.26 1.51
CA VAL A 264 12.72 4.10 2.23
C VAL A 264 11.66 3.50 1.34
N VAL A 265 11.83 2.22 1.00
CA VAL A 265 11.00 1.55 -0.01
C VAL A 265 10.47 0.23 0.54
N ILE A 266 9.17 0.01 0.42
CA ILE A 266 8.55 -1.29 0.66
C ILE A 266 7.91 -1.70 -0.66
N ARG A 267 8.36 -2.81 -1.24
CA ARG A 267 7.96 -3.18 -2.60
C ARG A 267 7.95 -4.67 -2.85
N SER A 268 7.31 -5.06 -3.93
CA SER A 268 7.57 -6.35 -4.57
C SER A 268 8.82 -6.28 -5.45
N ALA A 269 9.34 -7.44 -5.85
CA ALA A 269 10.52 -7.55 -6.69
C ALA A 269 10.33 -6.87 -8.05
N ASP A 270 9.15 -7.03 -8.64
CA ASP A 270 8.70 -6.46 -9.91
C ASP A 270 7.17 -6.26 -9.91
N ALA A 271 6.61 -5.82 -11.04
CA ALA A 271 5.19 -5.51 -11.21
C ALA A 271 4.32 -6.74 -11.59
N THR A 272 4.90 -7.96 -11.61
CA THR A 272 4.17 -9.18 -12.01
C THR A 272 3.46 -9.86 -10.86
N ALA A 273 3.86 -9.55 -9.62
CA ALA A 273 3.21 -10.01 -8.41
C ALA A 273 3.36 -8.95 -7.31
N HIS A 274 2.38 -8.87 -6.41
CA HIS A 274 2.22 -7.75 -5.51
C HIS A 274 1.97 -8.20 -4.07
N ALA A 275 2.86 -7.81 -3.16
CA ALA A 275 2.66 -8.01 -1.73
C ALA A 275 1.64 -7.02 -1.19
N HIS A 276 1.22 -7.16 0.07
CA HIS A 276 0.39 -6.18 0.75
C HIS A 276 1.00 -5.69 2.06
N ILE A 277 0.45 -4.60 2.59
CA ILE A 277 0.65 -4.22 4.00
C ILE A 277 -0.72 -4.27 4.69
N MET A 278 -0.82 -5.12 5.72
CA MET A 278 -2.02 -5.30 6.54
C MET A 278 -1.76 -4.78 7.94
N VAL A 279 -2.64 -3.91 8.43
CA VAL A 279 -2.63 -3.38 9.79
C VAL A 279 -3.97 -3.73 10.43
N ALA A 280 -3.96 -4.59 11.44
CA ALA A 280 -5.17 -5.10 12.06
C ALA A 280 -5.07 -5.10 13.57
N GLU A 281 -6.21 -5.32 14.22
CA GLU A 281 -6.32 -5.36 15.68
C GLU A 281 -5.83 -4.03 16.30
N GLN A 282 -4.78 -4.03 17.13
CA GLN A 282 -4.19 -2.83 17.72
C GLN A 282 -2.86 -2.43 17.05
N GLY A 283 -2.60 -2.96 15.85
CA GLY A 283 -1.38 -2.66 15.11
C GLY A 283 -1.29 -1.19 14.70
N LEU A 284 -0.10 -0.64 14.61
CA LEU A 284 0.12 0.74 14.18
C LEU A 284 1.05 0.79 12.96
N ALA A 285 0.68 1.60 11.97
CA ALA A 285 1.56 1.97 10.87
C ALA A 285 1.82 3.48 10.87
N GLN A 286 3.10 3.85 10.92
CA GLN A 286 3.58 5.22 11.00
C GLN A 286 4.57 5.45 9.87
N LEU A 287 4.04 5.85 8.71
CA LEU A 287 4.80 6.02 7.46
C LEU A 287 4.95 7.50 7.14
N ASP A 288 6.19 7.95 6.94
CA ASP A 288 6.48 9.32 6.52
C ASP A 288 7.55 9.34 5.41
N SER A 289 7.19 9.79 4.21
CA SER A 289 8.11 9.88 3.08
C SER A 289 8.67 8.51 2.68
N VAL A 290 7.76 7.54 2.54
CA VAL A 290 8.03 6.15 2.15
C VAL A 290 7.49 5.89 0.74
N GLU A 291 8.20 5.10 -0.06
CA GLU A 291 7.74 4.61 -1.36
C GLU A 291 7.15 3.21 -1.18
N LEU A 292 5.89 3.05 -1.57
CA LEU A 292 5.18 1.77 -1.64
C LEU A 292 5.03 1.42 -3.12
N ARG A 293 5.69 0.36 -3.58
CA ARG A 293 5.78 0.06 -5.02
C ARG A 293 5.41 -1.37 -5.36
N TRP A 294 4.59 -1.55 -6.39
CA TRP A 294 4.17 -2.90 -6.84
C TRP A 294 3.56 -3.70 -5.69
N LEU A 295 2.62 -3.09 -4.95
CA LEU A 295 1.88 -3.74 -3.86
C LEU A 295 0.37 -3.78 -4.22
N GLY A 296 -0.43 -4.51 -3.44
CA GLY A 296 -1.85 -4.71 -3.70
C GLY A 296 -2.09 -5.82 -4.73
N PRO A 297 -2.04 -7.10 -4.35
CA PRO A 297 -2.25 -8.25 -5.25
C PRO A 297 -3.59 -8.17 -5.95
N VAL A 298 -3.68 -8.59 -7.22
CA VAL A 298 -4.95 -8.68 -7.95
C VAL A 298 -5.24 -10.11 -8.34
N ARG A 299 -6.43 -10.58 -8.00
CA ARG A 299 -6.89 -11.89 -8.43
C ARG A 299 -8.22 -11.76 -9.16
N ASN A 300 -8.32 -12.44 -10.30
CA ASN A 300 -9.59 -12.56 -11.00
C ASN A 300 -10.61 -13.20 -10.06
N CYS A 301 -11.73 -12.51 -9.87
CA CYS A 301 -12.87 -13.05 -9.16
C CYS A 301 -13.42 -14.29 -9.88
N SER A 302 -14.00 -15.21 -9.11
CA SER A 302 -14.82 -16.29 -9.66
C SER A 302 -16.31 -16.02 -9.45
N ALA A 303 -17.16 -16.78 -10.15
CA ALA A 303 -18.61 -16.76 -9.93
C ALA A 303 -19.00 -17.17 -8.50
N GLU A 304 -18.14 -17.91 -7.79
CA GLU A 304 -18.34 -18.25 -6.37
C GLU A 304 -17.99 -17.08 -5.44
N ASP A 305 -17.06 -16.22 -5.84
CA ASP A 305 -16.56 -15.11 -5.03
C ASP A 305 -17.48 -13.89 -5.08
N GLY A 306 -18.06 -13.59 -6.25
CA GLY A 306 -19.06 -12.53 -6.43
C GLY A 306 -18.58 -11.08 -6.25
N PHE A 307 -17.34 -10.85 -5.79
CA PHE A 307 -16.72 -9.54 -5.48
C PHE A 307 -15.24 -9.47 -5.90
N SER A 308 -14.57 -8.32 -5.69
CA SER A 308 -13.14 -8.12 -5.98
C SER A 308 -12.22 -8.96 -5.09
N GLU A 309 -11.19 -9.58 -5.68
CA GLU A 309 -10.26 -10.48 -5.01
C GLU A 309 -8.79 -10.08 -5.26
N PRO A 310 -7.85 -10.46 -4.37
CA PRO A 310 -8.09 -11.03 -3.05
C PRO A 310 -8.68 -9.99 -2.09
N ALA A 311 -9.76 -10.36 -1.41
CA ALA A 311 -10.44 -9.46 -0.47
C ALA A 311 -9.49 -9.00 0.66
N ARG A 312 -9.58 -7.71 1.01
CA ARG A 312 -8.83 -7.08 2.10
C ARG A 312 -7.31 -7.13 1.93
N ARG A 313 -6.83 -6.88 0.71
CA ARG A 313 -5.41 -6.72 0.37
C ARG A 313 -5.23 -5.45 -0.46
N ALA A 314 -4.24 -4.65 -0.11
CA ALA A 314 -3.92 -3.37 -0.76
C ALA A 314 -2.45 -3.02 -0.46
N PRO A 315 -1.86 -2.00 -1.11
CA PRO A 315 -0.56 -1.48 -0.71
C PRO A 315 -0.52 -1.11 0.77
N LEU A 316 -1.62 -0.58 1.31
CA LEU A 316 -1.81 -0.37 2.74
C LEU A 316 -3.29 -0.54 3.12
N TYR A 317 -3.56 -1.49 4.02
CA TYR A 317 -4.90 -1.81 4.48
C TYR A 317 -4.99 -1.73 6.00
N PHE A 318 -5.84 -0.84 6.52
CA PHE A 318 -6.22 -0.76 7.94
C PHE A 318 -7.56 -1.47 8.15
N HIS A 319 -7.55 -2.54 8.94
CA HIS A 319 -8.66 -3.47 9.05
C HIS A 319 -9.32 -3.44 10.43
N GLN A 320 -10.53 -2.87 10.48
CA GLN A 320 -11.50 -2.89 11.57
C GLN A 320 -10.93 -2.54 12.96
N GLN A 321 -9.97 -1.62 12.99
CA GLN A 321 -9.24 -1.27 14.20
C GLN A 321 -10.00 -0.36 15.16
N ARG A 322 -11.09 0.27 14.69
CA ARG A 322 -11.81 1.32 15.42
C ARG A 322 -10.82 2.40 15.85
N ASP A 323 -10.83 2.80 17.11
CA ASP A 323 -9.97 3.86 17.64
C ASP A 323 -8.52 3.42 17.85
N ALA A 324 -8.20 2.12 17.72
CA ALA A 324 -6.82 1.65 17.89
C ALA A 324 -5.90 2.16 16.77
N SER A 325 -6.44 2.59 15.62
CA SER A 325 -5.67 3.16 14.51
C SER A 325 -5.35 4.66 14.68
N ALA A 326 -5.85 5.33 15.73
CA ALA A 326 -5.76 6.78 15.88
C ALA A 326 -4.33 7.34 16.01
N GLU A 327 -3.34 6.49 16.31
CA GLU A 327 -1.91 6.85 16.34
C GLU A 327 -1.17 6.49 15.03
N SER A 328 -1.87 5.96 14.04
CA SER A 328 -1.31 5.68 12.72
C SER A 328 -1.30 6.94 11.85
N PHE A 329 -0.28 7.08 11.01
CA PHE A 329 -0.19 8.15 10.04
C PHE A 329 0.48 7.69 8.75
N VAL A 330 0.07 8.32 7.65
CA VAL A 330 0.63 8.15 6.31
C VAL A 330 0.85 9.53 5.73
N ARG A 331 2.11 9.98 5.76
CA ARG A 331 2.52 11.34 5.39
C ARG A 331 3.53 11.33 4.26
N HIS A 332 3.42 12.21 3.27
CA HIS A 332 4.45 12.39 2.23
C HIS A 332 4.76 11.11 1.41
N VAL A 333 3.87 10.10 1.47
CA VAL A 333 4.07 8.77 0.89
C VAL A 333 3.79 8.80 -0.62
N ALA A 334 4.58 8.04 -1.38
CA ALA A 334 4.29 7.73 -2.77
C ALA A 334 3.87 6.26 -2.89
N ILE A 335 2.73 6.00 -3.51
CA ILE A 335 2.22 4.66 -3.79
C ILE A 335 2.08 4.52 -5.30
N TRP A 336 2.80 3.61 -5.93
CA TRP A 336 2.71 3.48 -7.38
C TRP A 336 2.93 2.10 -7.98
N GLY A 337 2.32 1.91 -9.15
CA GLY A 337 2.28 0.63 -9.86
C GLY A 337 1.59 -0.44 -9.02
N ALA A 338 0.56 -0.07 -8.27
CA ALA A 338 -0.18 -1.01 -7.44
C ALA A 338 -1.08 -1.89 -8.30
N GLY A 339 -1.33 -3.12 -7.87
CA GLY A 339 -2.29 -3.98 -8.57
C GLY A 339 -3.71 -3.48 -8.32
N GLN A 340 -4.12 -3.45 -7.04
CA GLN A 340 -5.39 -2.86 -6.59
C GLN A 340 -5.22 -1.93 -5.40
N HIS A 341 -5.93 -0.81 -5.46
CA HIS A 341 -5.98 0.23 -4.45
C HIS A 341 -4.68 0.99 -4.15
N PHE A 342 -4.82 2.08 -3.40
CA PHE A 342 -3.70 2.75 -2.73
C PHE A 342 -3.76 2.54 -1.22
N ILE A 343 -4.77 3.09 -0.56
CA ILE A 343 -4.99 2.94 0.88
C ILE A 343 -6.45 2.60 1.16
N ALA A 344 -6.67 1.53 1.90
CA ALA A 344 -7.99 1.09 2.33
C ALA A 344 -8.11 1.21 3.86
N LEU A 345 -9.11 1.97 4.34
CA LEU A 345 -9.44 2.11 5.75
C LEU A 345 -10.84 1.56 6.00
N GLU A 346 -10.89 0.30 6.41
CA GLU A 346 -12.13 -0.39 6.78
C GLU A 346 -12.36 -0.23 8.29
N GLN A 347 -13.41 0.48 8.71
CA GLN A 347 -13.80 0.65 10.13
C GLN A 347 -12.61 1.01 11.04
N SER A 348 -11.75 1.91 10.58
CA SER A 348 -10.52 2.32 11.27
C SER A 348 -10.51 3.83 11.40
N ASN A 349 -10.45 4.33 12.63
CA ASN A 349 -10.69 5.73 12.97
C ASN A 349 -9.39 6.49 13.18
N GLY A 350 -9.43 7.79 12.89
CA GLY A 350 -8.39 8.75 13.28
C GLY A 350 -7.02 8.56 12.62
N VAL A 351 -6.92 7.82 11.52
CA VAL A 351 -5.65 7.71 10.79
C VAL A 351 -5.36 9.04 10.11
N GLU A 352 -4.19 9.61 10.32
CA GLU A 352 -3.77 10.80 9.58
C GLU A 352 -3.27 10.41 8.19
N VAL A 353 -3.89 10.95 7.14
CA VAL A 353 -3.45 10.75 5.75
C VAL A 353 -3.23 12.10 5.10
N THR A 354 -1.97 12.49 4.92
CA THR A 354 -1.62 13.84 4.49
C THR A 354 -0.49 13.85 3.46
N ASP A 355 -0.68 14.59 2.37
CA ASP A 355 0.30 14.71 1.29
C ASP A 355 0.73 13.35 0.74
N VAL A 356 -0.21 12.58 0.20
CA VAL A 356 0.06 11.24 -0.36
C VAL A 356 -0.21 11.24 -1.85
N ALA A 357 0.74 10.76 -2.64
CA ALA A 357 0.59 10.57 -4.07
C ALA A 357 0.34 9.09 -4.38
N GLY A 358 -0.85 8.76 -4.88
CA GLY A 358 -1.18 7.47 -5.47
C GLY A 358 -1.18 7.59 -7.00
N TYR A 359 -0.41 6.75 -7.69
CA TYR A 359 -0.29 6.76 -9.15
C TYR A 359 -0.26 5.34 -9.70
N ASP A 360 -1.10 5.03 -10.70
CA ASP A 360 -1.12 3.73 -11.39
C ASP A 360 -1.59 2.59 -10.47
N THR A 361 -2.90 2.36 -10.46
CA THR A 361 -3.55 1.23 -9.76
C THR A 361 -4.84 0.85 -10.47
N HIS A 362 -5.44 -0.29 -10.12
CA HIS A 362 -6.84 -0.59 -10.44
C HIS A 362 -7.74 -0.52 -9.21
N GLY A 363 -9.06 -0.48 -9.44
CA GLY A 363 -10.07 -0.57 -8.39
C GLY A 363 -10.46 0.80 -7.86
N PHE A 364 -10.42 0.97 -6.53
CA PHE A 364 -10.58 2.28 -5.89
C PHE A 364 -9.22 2.82 -5.47
N GLY A 365 -8.94 4.12 -5.57
CA GLY A 365 -7.66 4.67 -5.08
C GLY A 365 -7.58 4.69 -3.55
N PHE A 366 -8.13 5.74 -2.93
CA PHE A 366 -8.19 5.89 -1.46
C PHE A 366 -9.60 5.59 -0.95
N LEU A 367 -9.73 4.80 0.11
CA LEU A 367 -11.03 4.34 0.59
C LEU A 367 -11.25 4.56 2.08
N LEU A 368 -12.34 5.25 2.41
CA LEU A 368 -13.00 5.16 3.72
C LEU A 368 -14.27 4.33 3.56
N PHE A 369 -14.35 3.21 4.28
CA PHE A 369 -15.53 2.36 4.22
C PHE A 369 -15.68 1.50 5.49
N TYR A 370 -16.76 0.75 5.53
CA TYR A 370 -16.92 -0.41 6.39
C TYR A 370 -17.56 -1.51 5.55
N ASP A 371 -17.39 -2.76 5.96
CA ASP A 371 -18.01 -3.87 5.25
C ASP A 371 -19.52 -3.88 5.49
N ASN A 372 -20.26 -3.34 4.54
CA ASN A 372 -21.71 -3.37 4.52
C ASN A 372 -22.26 -4.54 3.69
N THR A 373 -21.42 -5.45 3.21
CA THR A 373 -21.83 -6.53 2.30
C THR A 373 -22.96 -7.34 2.93
N GLY A 374 -22.87 -7.58 4.25
CA GLY A 374 -23.82 -8.23 5.19
C GLY A 374 -25.27 -7.73 5.20
N CYS A 375 -25.50 -6.48 4.82
CA CYS A 375 -26.81 -5.85 4.93
C CYS A 375 -27.12 -4.83 3.84
N GLY A 376 -26.18 -4.62 2.92
CA GLY A 376 -26.25 -3.61 1.87
C GLY A 376 -26.66 -2.23 2.42
N THR A 377 -27.63 -1.62 1.77
CA THR A 377 -28.17 -0.32 2.17
C THR A 377 -28.98 -0.34 3.47
N ARG A 378 -29.30 -1.52 4.01
CA ARG A 378 -30.13 -1.70 5.20
C ARG A 378 -29.35 -1.84 6.50
N CYS A 379 -28.01 -1.77 6.46
CA CYS A 379 -27.19 -1.84 7.66
C CYS A 379 -27.66 -0.81 8.70
N GLN A 380 -27.96 -1.29 9.91
CA GLN A 380 -28.43 -0.46 11.02
C GLN A 380 -27.27 0.03 11.90
N ASP A 381 -26.11 -0.60 11.80
CA ASP A 381 -24.87 -0.30 12.52
C ASP A 381 -23.91 0.57 11.71
N ARG A 382 -24.45 1.60 11.05
CA ARG A 382 -23.69 2.54 10.22
C ARG A 382 -22.62 3.33 11.02
N THR A 383 -22.65 3.25 12.35
CA THR A 383 -21.58 3.74 13.24
C THR A 383 -20.22 3.10 12.97
N LYS A 384 -20.15 2.01 12.21
CA LYS A 384 -18.88 1.35 11.84
C LYS A 384 -18.11 2.02 10.71
N ALA A 385 -18.68 2.99 9.99
CA ALA A 385 -17.91 3.74 9.00
C ALA A 385 -16.69 4.44 9.65
N SER A 386 -15.53 4.36 9.00
CA SER A 386 -14.28 5.00 9.44
C SER A 386 -14.49 6.49 9.70
N SER A 387 -14.15 6.96 10.91
CA SER A 387 -14.42 8.33 11.38
C SER A 387 -13.13 9.07 11.73
N GLY A 388 -13.18 10.41 11.73
CA GLY A 388 -12.05 11.27 12.09
C GLY A 388 -10.84 11.18 11.14
N THR A 389 -11.05 10.70 9.91
CA THR A 389 -9.99 10.66 8.88
C THR A 389 -10.35 11.54 7.70
N VAL A 390 -9.55 12.58 7.48
CA VAL A 390 -9.62 13.42 6.28
C VAL A 390 -8.44 13.06 5.40
N PHE A 391 -8.71 12.67 4.16
CA PHE A 391 -7.68 12.63 3.12
C PHE A 391 -7.28 14.07 2.79
N ASP A 392 -6.12 14.49 3.29
CA ASP A 392 -5.66 15.87 3.20
C ASP A 392 -4.52 15.97 2.17
N HIS A 393 -4.73 16.73 1.10
CA HIS A 393 -3.73 16.85 0.04
C HIS A 393 -3.32 15.49 -0.55
N VAL A 394 -4.28 14.62 -0.89
CA VAL A 394 -3.98 13.36 -1.60
C VAL A 394 -4.18 13.52 -3.10
N LEU A 395 -3.34 12.84 -3.90
CA LEU A 395 -3.49 12.73 -5.35
C LEU A 395 -3.83 11.28 -5.69
N ALA A 396 -5.00 11.05 -6.28
CA ALA A 396 -5.39 9.79 -6.88
C ALA A 396 -5.27 9.92 -8.41
N ALA A 397 -4.16 9.46 -8.96
CA ALA A 397 -3.85 9.55 -10.38
C ALA A 397 -3.84 8.17 -11.05
N LYS A 398 -4.36 8.09 -12.28
CA LYS A 398 -4.31 6.88 -13.14
C LYS A 398 -4.88 5.65 -12.41
N VAL A 399 -6.14 5.76 -12.02
CA VAL A 399 -6.88 4.70 -11.32
C VAL A 399 -7.72 3.94 -12.34
N GLY A 400 -7.28 2.77 -12.77
CA GLY A 400 -7.93 1.94 -13.78
C GLY A 400 -9.12 1.12 -13.28
N VAL A 401 -9.90 0.63 -14.23
CA VAL A 401 -11.02 -0.28 -13.99
C VAL A 401 -10.49 -1.71 -13.96
N PRO A 402 -10.70 -2.49 -12.88
CA PRO A 402 -10.36 -3.91 -12.88
C PRO A 402 -11.14 -4.65 -13.96
N ASP A 403 -10.48 -5.60 -14.64
CA ASP A 403 -11.08 -6.41 -15.69
C ASP A 403 -12.37 -7.10 -15.21
N ARG A 404 -13.45 -6.91 -15.97
CA ARG A 404 -14.71 -7.62 -15.72
C ARG A 404 -14.55 -9.08 -16.14
N THR A 405 -14.42 -9.96 -15.15
CA THR A 405 -14.41 -11.40 -15.40
C THR A 405 -15.85 -11.94 -15.48
N ASP A 406 -16.11 -12.80 -16.46
CA ASP A 406 -17.43 -13.45 -16.64
C ASP A 406 -17.87 -14.21 -15.38
N GLY A 407 -19.09 -13.95 -14.92
CA GLY A 407 -19.67 -14.55 -13.72
C GLY A 407 -19.47 -13.73 -12.44
N CYS A 408 -18.69 -12.65 -12.47
CA CYS A 408 -18.55 -11.75 -11.33
C CYS A 408 -19.67 -10.71 -11.29
N LEU A 409 -20.48 -10.76 -10.24
CA LEU A 409 -21.71 -9.99 -10.14
C LEU A 409 -21.48 -8.46 -9.99
N ARG A 410 -20.27 -8.01 -9.62
CA ARG A 410 -20.02 -6.61 -9.23
C ARG A 410 -18.67 -5.99 -9.64
N ILE A 411 -17.82 -6.68 -10.41
CA ILE A 411 -16.56 -6.06 -10.91
C ILE A 411 -16.84 -5.25 -12.18
N GLY A 412 -16.26 -4.04 -12.28
CA GLY A 412 -16.34 -3.18 -13.47
C GLY A 412 -17.49 -2.18 -13.49
N HIS A 413 -18.34 -2.14 -12.44
CA HIS A 413 -19.46 -1.19 -12.39
C HIS A 413 -19.17 0.07 -11.59
N ARG A 414 -18.33 0.00 -10.53
CA ARG A 414 -18.20 1.06 -9.51
C ARG A 414 -16.75 1.25 -9.08
N HIS A 415 -16.15 2.36 -9.48
CA HIS A 415 -14.75 2.67 -9.18
C HIS A 415 -14.57 4.16 -8.93
N ALA A 416 -13.67 4.51 -8.00
CA ALA A 416 -13.39 5.90 -7.73
C ALA A 416 -11.95 6.14 -7.34
N GLY A 417 -11.46 7.34 -7.69
CA GLY A 417 -10.16 7.80 -7.22
C GLY A 417 -10.12 7.92 -5.71
N ILE A 418 -11.14 8.57 -5.12
CA ILE A 418 -11.23 8.83 -3.68
C ILE A 418 -12.65 8.55 -3.18
N VAL A 419 -12.80 7.54 -2.34
CA VAL A 419 -14.05 7.20 -1.65
C VAL A 419 -14.06 7.88 -0.29
N VAL A 420 -14.86 8.93 -0.16
CA VAL A 420 -14.94 9.79 1.04
C VAL A 420 -16.05 9.37 1.99
N SER A 421 -16.42 8.08 1.97
CA SER A 421 -17.63 7.53 2.61
C SER A 421 -17.45 7.22 4.10
N GLY A 422 -16.69 8.07 4.79
CA GLY A 422 -16.45 7.94 6.23
C GLY A 422 -17.61 8.46 7.09
N GLY A 423 -17.53 8.16 8.37
CA GLY A 423 -18.40 8.72 9.42
C GLY A 423 -18.06 10.17 9.78
N GLU A 424 -18.33 10.54 11.03
CA GLU A 424 -18.17 11.90 11.54
C GLU A 424 -16.74 12.42 11.33
N SER A 425 -16.63 13.69 10.96
CA SER A 425 -15.35 14.38 10.76
C SER A 425 -14.38 13.70 9.77
N SER A 426 -14.91 12.89 8.86
CA SER A 426 -14.15 12.28 7.75
C SER A 426 -14.36 13.03 6.43
N GLY A 427 -13.53 12.76 5.44
CA GLY A 427 -13.74 13.24 4.08
C GLY A 427 -12.45 13.48 3.31
N ALA A 428 -12.43 14.52 2.47
CA ALA A 428 -11.24 14.93 1.74
C ALA A 428 -11.12 16.45 1.68
N ARG A 429 -9.90 16.97 1.74
CA ARG A 429 -9.61 18.37 1.44
C ARG A 429 -8.35 18.52 0.61
N ASP A 430 -8.31 19.58 -0.19
CA ASP A 430 -7.18 19.95 -1.05
C ASP A 430 -6.63 18.79 -1.89
N SER A 431 -7.50 17.83 -2.23
CA SER A 431 -7.15 16.57 -2.88
C SER A 431 -7.56 16.55 -4.34
N VAL A 432 -6.85 15.76 -5.16
CA VAL A 432 -7.07 15.66 -6.60
C VAL A 432 -7.37 14.22 -7.00
N ALA A 433 -8.37 14.02 -7.84
CA ALA A 433 -8.63 12.76 -8.54
C ALA A 433 -8.60 12.98 -10.05
N VAL A 434 -7.67 12.30 -10.74
CA VAL A 434 -7.38 12.52 -12.17
C VAL A 434 -7.05 11.22 -12.90
N GLY A 435 -7.53 11.06 -14.13
CA GLY A 435 -7.31 9.83 -14.90
C GLY A 435 -7.98 8.61 -14.29
N VAL A 436 -9.10 8.77 -13.58
CA VAL A 436 -9.89 7.66 -13.06
C VAL A 436 -10.67 7.02 -14.22
N GLY A 437 -10.59 5.69 -14.32
CA GLY A 437 -11.14 4.87 -15.39
C GLY A 437 -10.39 4.98 -16.73
N TRP A 438 -9.11 5.38 -16.74
CA TRP A 438 -8.36 5.67 -17.96
C TRP A 438 -8.28 4.53 -18.99
N ASP A 439 -8.42 3.29 -18.56
CA ASP A 439 -8.30 2.05 -19.33
C ASP A 439 -9.63 1.30 -19.54
N GLY A 440 -10.76 1.86 -19.09
CA GLY A 440 -12.03 1.15 -19.11
C GLY A 440 -13.27 2.03 -19.12
N ASP A 441 -14.43 1.39 -19.23
CA ASP A 441 -15.74 1.99 -19.08
C ASP A 441 -16.50 1.38 -17.90
N GLY A 442 -17.53 2.10 -17.44
CA GLY A 442 -18.32 1.69 -16.29
C GLY A 442 -19.40 2.73 -15.98
N ASP A 443 -20.51 2.27 -15.40
CA ASP A 443 -21.68 3.12 -15.15
C ASP A 443 -21.43 4.12 -14.00
N ASP A 444 -20.61 3.74 -13.01
CA ASP A 444 -20.40 4.51 -11.78
C ASP A 444 -18.91 4.77 -11.52
N ILE A 445 -18.19 5.26 -12.53
CA ILE A 445 -16.79 5.71 -12.39
C ILE A 445 -16.79 7.18 -11.98
N ALA A 446 -16.05 7.52 -10.92
CA ALA A 446 -15.99 8.90 -10.43
C ALA A 446 -14.64 9.31 -9.83
N GLY A 447 -14.29 10.60 -9.93
CA GLY A 447 -13.15 11.12 -9.17
C GLY A 447 -13.35 10.97 -7.65
N PHE A 448 -14.51 11.43 -7.16
CA PHE A 448 -14.92 11.30 -5.76
C PHE A 448 -16.23 10.51 -5.63
N GLN A 449 -16.31 9.63 -4.62
CA GLN A 449 -17.51 8.82 -4.41
C GLN A 449 -17.96 8.79 -2.95
N TRP A 450 -19.28 8.87 -2.79
CA TRP A 450 -20.02 8.49 -1.59
C TRP A 450 -20.74 7.17 -1.83
N ALA A 451 -20.37 6.16 -1.04
CA ALA A 451 -20.78 4.78 -1.16
C ALA A 451 -22.27 4.61 -0.82
N GLU A 452 -22.84 3.57 -1.41
CA GLU A 452 -24.23 3.16 -1.22
C GLU A 452 -24.51 2.85 0.27
N GLY A 453 -25.60 3.38 0.83
CA GLY A 453 -25.94 3.24 2.25
C GLY A 453 -25.45 4.38 3.15
N GLY A 454 -24.49 5.19 2.66
CA GLY A 454 -23.93 6.33 3.40
C GLY A 454 -23.24 5.92 4.70
N SER A 455 -22.76 6.89 5.47
CA SER A 455 -22.17 6.62 6.78
C SER A 455 -23.20 6.52 7.91
N GLY A 456 -24.48 6.81 7.63
CA GLY A 456 -25.56 6.84 8.63
C GLY A 456 -25.31 7.76 9.83
N ARG A 457 -24.39 8.71 9.68
CA ARG A 457 -24.01 9.71 10.67
C ARG A 457 -24.38 11.11 10.18
N PRO A 458 -24.31 12.16 11.02
CA PRO A 458 -24.59 13.53 10.61
C PRO A 458 -23.80 13.92 9.34
N ALA A 459 -24.35 14.86 8.56
CA ALA A 459 -23.67 15.41 7.39
C ALA A 459 -22.57 16.41 7.81
N ASP A 460 -21.59 15.98 8.61
CA ASP A 460 -20.47 16.76 9.13
C ASP A 460 -19.13 16.38 8.45
N PHE A 461 -19.19 15.92 7.20
CA PHE A 461 -18.01 15.52 6.44
C PHE A 461 -17.24 16.73 5.89
N THR A 462 -15.92 16.56 5.75
CA THR A 462 -15.04 17.55 5.12
C THR A 462 -15.00 17.34 3.61
N PHE A 463 -15.35 18.36 2.83
CA PHE A 463 -15.17 18.36 1.38
C PHE A 463 -14.88 19.77 0.88
N SER A 464 -13.59 20.13 0.77
CA SER A 464 -13.16 21.51 0.46
C SER A 464 -11.87 21.53 -0.35
N GLY A 465 -11.77 22.39 -1.36
CA GLY A 465 -10.54 22.55 -2.15
C GLY A 465 -10.18 21.36 -3.05
N ASN A 466 -11.08 20.38 -3.19
CA ASN A 466 -10.88 19.19 -4.00
C ASN A 466 -11.07 19.47 -5.49
N VAL A 467 -10.29 18.80 -6.35
CA VAL A 467 -10.38 18.91 -7.82
C VAL A 467 -10.54 17.52 -8.43
N SER A 468 -11.42 17.42 -9.43
CA SER A 468 -11.65 16.21 -10.21
C SER A 468 -11.68 16.59 -11.68
N HIS A 469 -10.78 16.01 -12.48
CA HIS A 469 -10.71 16.28 -13.92
C HIS A 469 -10.15 15.07 -14.66
N ASP A 470 -10.39 15.03 -15.98
CA ASP A 470 -9.88 13.97 -16.86
C ASP A 470 -10.20 12.56 -16.32
N ASN A 471 -11.42 12.38 -15.81
CA ASN A 471 -11.96 11.12 -15.33
C ASN A 471 -13.01 10.58 -16.31
N VAL A 472 -13.11 9.27 -16.43
CA VAL A 472 -14.24 8.62 -17.09
C VAL A 472 -15.47 8.74 -16.17
N GLY A 473 -16.63 9.04 -16.76
CA GLY A 473 -17.88 9.19 -16.03
C GLY A 473 -18.00 10.53 -15.30
N HIS A 474 -17.87 10.51 -13.98
CA HIS A 474 -18.30 11.61 -13.11
C HIS A 474 -17.15 12.31 -12.38
N GLY A 475 -17.31 13.61 -12.13
CA GLY A 475 -16.41 14.34 -11.24
C GLY A 475 -16.58 13.89 -9.78
N ALA A 476 -17.84 13.79 -9.36
CA ALA A 476 -18.28 13.30 -8.07
C ALA A 476 -19.58 12.48 -8.24
N LEU A 477 -19.71 11.38 -7.49
CA LEU A 477 -20.87 10.49 -7.52
C LEU A 477 -21.40 10.21 -6.11
N ILE A 478 -22.71 10.30 -5.93
CA ILE A 478 -23.40 9.97 -4.69
C ILE A 478 -24.62 9.10 -4.97
N TRP A 479 -24.82 8.08 -4.14
CA TRP A 479 -26.03 7.27 -4.13
C TRP A 479 -27.05 7.84 -3.15
N THR A 480 -28.17 8.37 -3.66
CA THR A 480 -29.21 9.06 -2.86
C THR A 480 -30.20 8.10 -2.20
N ASN A 481 -29.83 6.84 -1.99
CA ASN A 481 -30.74 5.80 -1.46
C ASN A 481 -30.86 5.85 0.08
N ASN A 482 -30.51 6.99 0.69
CA ASN A 482 -30.46 7.17 2.13
C ASN A 482 -31.47 8.25 2.53
N GLU A 483 -32.34 7.93 3.49
CA GLU A 483 -33.10 8.91 4.27
C GLU A 483 -32.17 9.81 5.11
#